data_AF-A0A1H3JIF1-F1
#
_entry.id   AF-A0A1H3JIF1-F1
#
_cell.length_a   1.000
_cell.length_b   1.000
_cell.length_c   1.000
_cell.angle_alpha   90.00
_cell.angle_beta   90.00
_cell.angle_gamma   90.00
#
_symmetry.space_group_name_H-M   'P 1'
#
loop_
_entity.id
_entity.type
_entity.pdbx_description
1 polymer ?
#
loop_
_entity_poly.entity_id
_entity_poly.type
_entity_poly.pdbx_seq_one_letter_code
_entity_poly.pdbx_strand_id
1 'polypeptide(L)'
;MRRTRGQAPRLPTAACHCPRLFAVSYKRRAGAVETCATAHSPPFAMKALHTLFTVVHALIALLFSLAAIALLWIAGLKGWNAMAHGVDGDSGLRIVEALGILASGVVALQIAQTITEEEVIREAHISGPTRVRRFLSRFLVVLVVALAVEALVAAFKTQEEPAHLLYPAALVSAVGVLLLGWGAFIHLNRSAEELEPEAMEQAKGEDHKVNKD
;
A
#
# COMPACT_ATOMS: atom_id res chain seq x y z
N MET A 1 -7.67 68.32 -24.68
CA MET A 1 -7.25 69.47 -23.83
C MET A 1 -8.04 69.39 -22.51
N ARG A 2 -7.34 69.44 -21.36
CA ARG A 2 -7.78 69.64 -19.94
C ARG A 2 -8.79 68.62 -19.34
N ARG A 3 -8.36 67.73 -18.42
CA ARG A 3 -8.32 67.87 -16.93
C ARG A 3 -9.68 68.34 -16.37
N THR A 4 -10.36 67.55 -15.53
CA THR A 4 -10.13 67.53 -14.07
C THR A 4 -10.57 66.21 -13.40
N ARG A 5 -9.85 65.87 -12.33
CA ARG A 5 -10.00 64.67 -11.48
C ARG A 5 -11.10 64.85 -10.43
N GLY A 6 -11.90 63.82 -10.22
CA GLY A 6 -12.76 63.62 -9.04
C GLY A 6 -12.02 62.86 -7.93
N GLN A 7 -12.23 63.32 -6.71
CA GLN A 7 -11.62 62.98 -5.42
C GLN A 7 -11.83 61.52 -4.96
N ALA A 8 -10.82 60.92 -4.33
CA ALA A 8 -10.93 59.73 -3.49
C ALA A 8 -10.85 60.12 -1.99
N PRO A 9 -11.58 59.44 -1.08
CA PRO A 9 -11.46 59.65 0.36
C PRO A 9 -10.26 58.89 0.97
N ARG A 10 -9.74 59.45 2.06
CA ARG A 10 -8.47 59.12 2.72
C ARG A 10 -8.61 57.91 3.67
N LEU A 11 -7.61 57.01 3.64
CA LEU A 11 -7.32 56.04 4.71
C LEU A 11 -6.16 56.57 5.58
N PRO A 12 -6.06 56.17 6.86
CA PRO A 12 -5.11 56.73 7.83
C PRO A 12 -3.67 56.22 7.64
N THR A 13 -2.74 57.12 7.96
CA THR A 13 -1.28 57.05 7.84
C THR A 13 -0.63 56.09 8.83
N ALA A 14 0.10 55.11 8.31
CA ALA A 14 1.17 54.40 9.02
C ALA A 14 2.43 55.30 9.06
N ALA A 15 2.95 55.56 10.26
CA ALA A 15 4.21 56.24 10.47
C ALA A 15 5.33 55.19 10.63
N CYS A 16 6.22 55.09 9.64
CA CYS A 16 7.47 54.35 9.74
C CYS A 16 8.60 55.38 9.66
N HIS A 17 9.21 55.69 10.81
CA HIS A 17 10.33 56.62 10.94
C HIS A 17 11.64 55.84 10.79
N CYS A 18 12.45 56.23 9.81
CA CYS A 18 13.82 55.77 9.63
C CYS A 18 14.72 57.01 9.53
N PRO A 19 15.77 57.15 10.37
CA PRO A 19 16.90 57.99 10.04
C PRO A 19 18.15 57.15 9.77
N ARG A 20 18.87 57.63 8.77
CA ARG A 20 20.02 57.06 8.07
C ARG A 20 21.35 57.25 8.83
N LEU A 21 22.28 56.35 8.49
CA LEU A 21 23.76 56.50 8.44
C LEU A 21 24.54 56.44 9.76
N PHE A 22 25.28 55.34 9.96
CA PHE A 22 26.73 55.38 10.24
C PHE A 22 27.35 54.00 9.97
N ALA A 23 28.37 53.96 9.11
CA ALA A 23 29.15 52.78 8.78
C ALA A 23 30.07 52.40 9.95
N VAL A 24 30.02 51.14 10.41
CA VAL A 24 31.02 50.58 11.35
C VAL A 24 31.34 49.14 10.97
N SER A 25 32.53 48.98 10.38
CA SER A 25 33.56 47.98 10.72
C SER A 25 33.14 46.52 10.94
N TYR A 26 33.36 45.69 9.91
CA TYR A 26 33.50 44.25 10.01
C TYR A 26 34.81 43.90 10.74
N LYS A 27 34.78 43.60 12.05
CA LYS A 27 35.89 42.93 12.76
C LYS A 27 35.49 42.25 14.08
N ARG A 28 35.72 40.93 14.11
CA ARG A 28 35.95 40.04 15.28
C ARG A 28 34.91 40.02 16.41
N ARG A 29 34.30 38.85 16.61
CA ARG A 29 34.48 38.08 17.86
C ARG A 29 34.33 36.59 17.58
N ALA A 30 35.42 35.87 17.81
CA ALA A 30 35.41 34.43 18.02
C ALA A 30 34.54 34.13 19.24
N GLY A 31 33.41 33.49 19.02
CA GLY A 31 32.64 32.79 20.04
C GLY A 31 32.59 31.34 19.59
N ALA A 32 33.47 30.52 20.14
CA ALA A 32 33.38 29.08 20.03
C ALA A 32 32.07 28.65 20.70
N VAL A 33 31.03 28.42 19.90
CA VAL A 33 29.89 27.61 20.33
C VAL A 33 30.37 26.17 20.18
N GLU A 34 30.98 25.67 21.25
CA GLU A 34 31.31 24.27 21.40
C GLU A 34 29.97 23.53 21.63
N THR A 35 29.29 23.21 20.53
CA THR A 35 28.18 22.25 20.55
C THR A 35 28.76 20.91 20.97
N CYS A 36 28.58 20.57 22.24
CA CYS A 36 28.74 19.21 22.75
C CYS A 36 27.70 18.34 22.05
N ALA A 37 28.05 17.83 20.87
CA ALA A 37 27.30 16.79 20.19
C ALA A 37 27.46 15.52 21.03
N THR A 38 26.49 15.24 21.89
CA THR A 38 26.34 13.92 22.49
C THR A 38 25.99 12.94 21.37
N ALA A 39 27.02 12.33 20.78
CA ALA A 39 26.89 11.19 19.90
C ALA A 39 26.41 9.98 20.73
N HIS A 40 25.12 9.95 21.03
CA HIS A 40 24.47 8.77 21.60
C HIS A 40 24.38 7.73 20.48
N SER A 41 25.45 6.95 20.31
CA SER A 41 25.42 5.76 19.45
C SER A 41 24.31 4.84 19.99
N PRO A 42 23.32 4.43 19.19
CA PRO A 42 22.29 3.52 19.67
C PRO A 42 22.96 2.24 20.17
N PRO A 43 22.50 1.66 21.29
CA PRO A 43 23.12 0.47 21.87
C PRO A 43 23.16 -0.65 20.82
N PHE A 44 24.27 -1.38 20.74
CA PHE A 44 24.51 -2.45 19.76
C PHE A 44 23.34 -3.45 19.69
N ALA A 45 22.65 -3.68 20.81
CA ALA A 45 21.45 -4.49 20.93
C ALA A 45 20.27 -4.02 20.04
N MET A 46 20.08 -2.71 19.88
CA MET A 46 18.99 -2.14 19.07
C MET A 46 19.23 -2.37 17.57
N LYS A 47 20.49 -2.25 17.13
CA LYS A 47 20.89 -2.55 15.75
C LYS A 47 20.77 -4.05 15.45
N ALA A 48 21.22 -4.90 16.37
CA ALA A 48 21.12 -6.36 16.23
C ALA A 48 19.66 -6.82 16.15
N LEU A 49 18.77 -6.25 16.96
CA LEU A 49 17.34 -6.55 16.94
C LEU A 49 16.70 -6.14 15.60
N HIS A 50 16.98 -4.93 15.12
CA HIS A 50 16.48 -4.45 13.83
C HIS A 50 16.95 -5.34 12.68
N THR A 51 18.25 -5.66 12.62
CA THR A 51 18.81 -6.57 11.61
C THR A 51 18.19 -7.96 11.68
N LEU A 52 17.91 -8.48 12.88
CA LEU A 52 17.20 -9.76 13.03
C LEU A 52 15.80 -9.71 12.42
N PHE A 53 15.01 -8.67 12.72
CA PHE A 53 13.69 -8.52 12.12
C PHE A 53 13.75 -8.40 10.61
N THR A 54 14.66 -7.60 10.05
CA THR A 54 14.82 -7.48 8.59
C THR A 54 15.20 -8.81 7.95
N VAL A 55 16.13 -9.56 8.55
CA VAL A 55 16.56 -10.88 8.04
C VAL A 55 15.41 -11.89 8.07
N VAL A 56 14.62 -11.90 9.15
CA VAL A 56 13.45 -12.78 9.27
C VAL A 56 12.39 -12.45 8.21
N HIS A 57 12.04 -11.18 8.02
CA HIS A 57 11.08 -10.77 6.98
C HIS A 57 11.58 -11.08 5.57
N ALA A 58 12.86 -10.85 5.30
CA ALA A 58 13.49 -11.21 4.02
C ALA A 58 13.44 -12.73 3.77
N LEU A 59 13.70 -13.54 4.80
CA LEU A 59 13.59 -15.00 4.70
C LEU A 59 12.15 -15.44 4.42
N ILE A 60 11.16 -14.87 5.12
CA ILE A 60 9.75 -15.17 4.90
C ILE A 60 9.35 -14.80 3.46
N ALA A 61 9.71 -13.61 2.99
CA ALA A 61 9.44 -13.16 1.62
C ALA A 61 10.07 -14.10 0.57
N LEU A 62 11.30 -14.55 0.81
CA LEU A 62 11.99 -15.52 -0.05
C LEU A 62 11.23 -16.86 -0.09
N LEU A 63 10.82 -17.39 1.07
CA LEU A 63 10.08 -18.65 1.15
C LEU A 63 8.74 -18.57 0.42
N PHE A 64 7.97 -17.49 0.59
CA PHE A 64 6.74 -17.27 -0.17
C PHE A 64 6.99 -17.15 -1.67
N SER A 65 8.07 -16.49 -2.09
CA SER A 65 8.45 -16.38 -3.50
C SER A 65 8.77 -17.75 -4.11
N LEU A 66 9.55 -18.58 -3.40
CA LEU A 66 9.87 -19.93 -3.84
C LEU A 66 8.62 -20.82 -3.89
N ALA A 67 7.75 -20.73 -2.89
CA ALA A 67 6.47 -21.45 -2.87
C ALA A 67 5.58 -21.03 -4.05
N ALA A 68 5.48 -19.73 -4.34
CA ALA A 68 4.72 -19.22 -5.48
C ALA A 68 5.25 -19.78 -6.81
N ILE A 69 6.56 -19.75 -7.02
CA ILE A 69 7.20 -20.31 -8.22
C ILE A 69 6.92 -21.81 -8.34
N ALA A 70 7.05 -22.56 -7.24
CA ALA A 70 6.75 -23.99 -7.22
C ALA A 70 5.27 -24.28 -7.56
N LEU A 71 4.33 -23.52 -7.00
CA LEU A 71 2.91 -23.66 -7.28
C LEU A 71 2.58 -23.32 -8.74
N LEU A 72 3.15 -22.24 -9.29
CA LEU A 72 2.99 -21.88 -10.71
C LEU A 72 3.53 -22.99 -11.63
N TRP A 73 4.69 -23.54 -11.30
CA TRP A 73 5.29 -24.65 -12.04
C TRP A 73 4.39 -25.89 -12.01
N ILE A 74 3.92 -26.29 -10.82
CA ILE A 74 3.03 -27.45 -10.64
C ILE A 74 1.71 -27.25 -11.37
N ALA A 75 1.10 -26.06 -11.27
CA ALA A 75 -0.14 -25.74 -11.96
C ALA A 75 0.04 -25.80 -13.49
N GLY A 76 1.15 -25.26 -14.00
CA GLY A 76 1.49 -25.33 -15.42
C GLY A 76 1.66 -26.76 -15.91
N LEU A 77 2.37 -27.60 -15.16
CA LEU A 77 2.52 -29.02 -15.48
C LEU A 77 1.19 -29.77 -15.45
N LYS A 78 0.36 -29.56 -14.43
CA LYS A 78 -0.98 -30.17 -14.37
C LYS A 78 -1.87 -29.74 -15.54
N GLY A 79 -1.88 -28.45 -15.87
CA GLY A 79 -2.64 -27.92 -17.00
C GLY A 79 -2.16 -28.46 -18.34
N TRP A 80 -0.85 -28.49 -18.56
CA TRP A 80 -0.26 -29.11 -19.76
C TRP A 80 -0.63 -30.58 -19.88
N ASN A 81 -0.52 -31.32 -18.78
CA ASN A 81 -0.84 -32.74 -18.76
C ASN A 81 -2.32 -33.01 -19.05
N ALA A 82 -3.22 -32.17 -18.52
CA ALA A 82 -4.64 -32.26 -18.80
C ALA A 82 -4.97 -32.07 -20.29
N MET A 83 -4.26 -31.16 -20.98
CA MET A 83 -4.46 -30.97 -22.43
C MET A 83 -3.83 -32.09 -23.27
N ALA A 84 -2.69 -32.63 -22.84
CA ALA A 84 -1.95 -33.65 -23.59
C ALA A 84 -2.65 -35.02 -23.66
N HIS A 85 -3.55 -35.32 -22.71
CA HIS A 85 -4.26 -36.60 -22.63
C HIS A 85 -5.55 -36.67 -23.49
N GLY A 86 -5.85 -35.60 -24.26
CA GLY A 86 -7.07 -35.51 -25.07
C GLY A 86 -8.28 -35.04 -24.27
N VAL A 87 -9.36 -34.64 -24.95
CA VAL A 87 -10.58 -34.12 -24.31
C VAL A 87 -11.48 -35.30 -23.92
N ASP A 88 -11.28 -35.81 -22.70
CA ASP A 88 -12.15 -36.79 -22.03
C ASP A 88 -13.11 -36.10 -21.04
N GLY A 89 -14.06 -36.85 -20.46
CA GLY A 89 -15.02 -36.31 -19.49
C GLY A 89 -14.38 -35.67 -18.25
N ASP A 90 -13.19 -36.13 -17.87
CA ASP A 90 -12.46 -35.66 -16.68
C ASP A 90 -11.55 -34.47 -16.95
N SER A 91 -11.29 -34.13 -18.23
CA SER A 91 -10.39 -33.05 -18.64
C SER A 91 -10.77 -31.71 -18.01
N GLY A 92 -12.07 -31.42 -17.94
CA GLY A 92 -12.58 -30.19 -17.31
C GLY A 92 -12.20 -30.09 -15.83
N LEU A 93 -12.39 -31.18 -15.08
CA LEU A 93 -12.08 -31.22 -13.65
C LEU A 93 -10.57 -31.06 -13.39
N ARG A 94 -9.73 -31.68 -14.22
CA ARG A 94 -8.25 -31.56 -14.13
C ARG A 94 -7.77 -30.13 -14.41
N ILE A 95 -8.40 -29.43 -15.34
CA ILE A 95 -8.10 -28.01 -15.61
C ILE A 95 -8.51 -27.14 -14.42
N VAL A 96 -9.71 -27.37 -13.87
CA VAL A 96 -10.20 -26.65 -12.69
C VAL A 96 -9.30 -26.88 -11.47
N GLU A 97 -8.78 -28.09 -11.29
CA GLU A 97 -7.77 -28.37 -10.27
C GLU A 97 -6.48 -27.57 -10.46
N ALA A 98 -5.98 -27.48 -11.69
CA ALA A 98 -4.79 -26.69 -12.00
C ALA A 98 -5.02 -25.20 -11.71
N LEU A 99 -6.23 -24.69 -11.98
CA LEU A 99 -6.62 -23.32 -11.66
C LEU A 99 -6.61 -23.03 -10.16
N GLY A 100 -7.04 -23.97 -9.31
CA GLY A 100 -6.97 -23.80 -7.84
C GLY A 100 -5.52 -23.70 -7.33
N ILE A 101 -4.62 -24.54 -7.85
CA ILE A 101 -3.19 -24.49 -7.51
C ILE A 101 -2.58 -23.19 -8.01
N LEU A 102 -2.96 -22.75 -9.21
CA LEU A 102 -2.52 -21.48 -9.78
C LEU A 102 -2.98 -20.29 -8.93
N ALA A 103 -4.24 -20.28 -8.49
CA ALA A 103 -4.79 -19.25 -7.61
C ALA A 103 -4.03 -19.18 -6.28
N SER A 104 -3.74 -20.33 -5.67
CA SER A 104 -2.89 -20.41 -4.46
C SER A 104 -1.49 -19.85 -4.70
N GLY A 105 -0.89 -20.12 -5.86
CA GLY A 105 0.40 -19.56 -6.26
C GLY A 105 0.38 -18.04 -6.41
N VAL A 106 -0.67 -17.49 -7.00
CA VAL A 106 -0.86 -16.03 -7.13
C VAL A 106 -0.99 -15.36 -5.76
N VAL A 107 -1.71 -15.97 -4.82
CA VAL A 107 -1.80 -15.46 -3.44
C VAL A 107 -0.43 -15.47 -2.77
N ALA A 108 0.31 -16.58 -2.87
CA ALA A 108 1.66 -16.65 -2.31
C ALA A 108 2.59 -15.57 -2.89
N LEU A 109 2.51 -15.32 -4.20
CA LEU A 109 3.29 -14.27 -4.86
C LEU A 109 2.89 -12.88 -4.36
N GLN A 110 1.59 -12.60 -4.23
CA GLN A 110 1.10 -11.33 -3.71
C GLN A 110 1.62 -11.08 -2.29
N ILE A 111 1.60 -12.09 -1.43
CA ILE A 111 2.13 -12.01 -0.06
C ILE A 111 3.63 -11.73 -0.07
N ALA A 112 4.40 -12.42 -0.92
CA ALA A 112 5.83 -12.18 -1.08
C ALA A 112 6.13 -10.74 -1.49
N GLN A 113 5.43 -10.22 -2.51
CA GLN A 113 5.57 -8.84 -2.98
C GLN A 113 5.22 -7.84 -1.88
N THR A 114 4.13 -8.10 -1.16
CA THR A 114 3.63 -7.25 -0.07
C THR A 114 4.66 -7.12 1.06
N ILE A 115 5.23 -8.25 1.51
CA ILE A 115 6.28 -8.27 2.55
C ILE A 115 7.55 -7.60 2.03
N THR A 116 7.94 -7.88 0.79
CA THR A 116 9.15 -7.29 0.19
C THR A 116 9.02 -5.77 0.05
N GLU A 117 7.89 -5.27 -0.42
CA GLU A 117 7.66 -3.85 -0.64
C GLU A 117 7.58 -3.06 0.67
N GLU A 118 6.82 -3.55 1.66
CA GLU A 118 6.52 -2.75 2.87
C GLU A 118 7.46 -3.02 4.06
N GLU A 119 8.11 -4.18 4.16
CA GLU A 119 9.00 -4.51 5.30
C GLU A 119 10.49 -4.59 4.92
N VAL A 120 10.82 -4.97 3.68
CA VAL A 120 12.21 -5.13 3.23
C VAL A 120 12.73 -3.89 2.51
N ILE A 121 11.94 -3.33 1.59
CA ILE A 121 12.33 -2.16 0.79
C ILE A 121 11.98 -0.86 1.52
N ARG A 122 10.83 -0.82 2.18
CA ARG A 122 10.39 0.33 2.96
C ARG A 122 10.85 0.14 4.40
N GLU A 123 11.97 0.77 4.78
CA GLU A 123 12.30 0.91 6.21
C GLU A 123 11.10 1.56 6.91
N ALA A 124 10.66 1.00 8.04
CA ALA A 124 9.44 1.32 8.80
C ALA A 124 9.32 2.78 9.29
N HIS A 125 9.47 3.75 8.40
CA HIS A 125 9.11 5.15 8.60
C HIS A 125 7.60 5.23 8.62
N ILE A 126 7.09 5.75 9.73
CA ILE A 126 5.68 5.99 10.04
C ILE A 126 4.90 6.38 8.78
N SER A 127 4.32 5.38 8.12
CA SER A 127 3.39 5.54 7.01
C SER A 127 2.18 6.27 7.58
N GLY A 128 1.92 7.49 7.13
CA GLY A 128 0.74 8.24 7.57
C GLY A 128 -0.55 7.39 7.46
N PRO A 129 -1.55 7.58 8.35
CA PRO A 129 -2.74 6.72 8.46
C PRO A 129 -3.44 6.42 7.12
N THR A 130 -3.42 7.38 6.20
CA THR A 130 -4.01 7.31 4.87
C THR A 130 -3.30 6.30 3.94
N ARG A 131 -1.98 6.14 4.07
CA ARG A 131 -1.19 5.24 3.22
C ARG A 131 -1.42 3.77 3.57
N VAL A 132 -1.50 3.45 4.86
CA VAL A 132 -1.79 2.10 5.36
C VAL A 132 -3.17 1.62 4.90
N ARG A 133 -4.18 2.51 4.92
CA ARG A 133 -5.54 2.19 4.46
C ARG A 133 -5.61 1.79 2.98
N ARG A 134 -4.88 2.49 2.11
CA ARG A 134 -4.85 2.20 0.66
C ARG A 134 -4.18 0.85 0.36
N PHE A 135 -3.09 0.56 1.09
CA PHE A 135 -2.39 -0.71 1.00
C PHE A 135 -3.26 -1.88 1.45
N LEU A 136 -3.85 -1.79 2.65
CA LEU A 136 -4.76 -2.81 3.17
C LEU A 136 -5.93 -3.07 2.23
N SER A 137 -6.50 -2.02 1.62
CA SER A 137 -7.60 -2.16 0.67
C SER A 137 -7.19 -2.92 -0.59
N ARG A 138 -6.02 -2.61 -1.17
CA ARG A 138 -5.52 -3.32 -2.36
C ARG A 138 -5.23 -4.79 -2.04
N PHE A 139 -4.62 -5.04 -0.89
CA PHE A 139 -4.30 -6.39 -0.43
C PHE A 139 -5.56 -7.24 -0.21
N LEU A 140 -6.56 -6.69 0.47
CA LEU A 140 -7.81 -7.38 0.76
C LEU A 140 -8.59 -7.73 -0.52
N VAL A 141 -8.60 -6.86 -1.53
CA VAL A 141 -9.24 -7.15 -2.82
C VAL A 141 -8.61 -8.37 -3.48
N VAL A 142 -7.27 -8.47 -3.51
CA VAL A 142 -6.58 -9.62 -4.09
C VAL A 142 -6.91 -10.91 -3.32
N LEU A 143 -6.93 -10.86 -1.98
CA LEU A 143 -7.32 -12.00 -1.16
C LEU A 143 -8.76 -12.47 -1.42
N VAL A 144 -9.70 -11.53 -1.49
CA VAL A 144 -11.11 -11.83 -1.77
C VAL A 144 -11.29 -12.48 -3.13
N VAL A 145 -10.63 -11.95 -4.17
CA VAL A 145 -10.67 -12.55 -5.51
C VAL A 145 -10.13 -13.98 -5.49
N ALA A 146 -9.02 -14.22 -4.80
CA ALA A 146 -8.44 -15.56 -4.70
C ALA A 146 -9.35 -16.55 -3.95
N LEU A 147 -9.93 -16.14 -2.82
CA LEU A 147 -10.88 -16.97 -2.08
C LEU A 147 -12.14 -17.28 -2.90
N ALA A 148 -12.60 -16.33 -3.72
CA ALA A 148 -13.73 -16.55 -4.63
C ALA A 148 -13.39 -17.60 -5.70
N VAL A 149 -12.18 -17.55 -6.27
CA VAL A 149 -11.70 -18.57 -7.22
C VAL A 149 -11.60 -19.94 -6.53
N GLU A 150 -11.09 -20.00 -5.31
CA GLU A 150 -11.01 -21.26 -4.55
C GLU A 150 -12.41 -21.83 -4.27
N ALA A 151 -13.38 -20.98 -3.94
CA ALA A 151 -14.77 -21.39 -3.75
C ALA A 151 -15.41 -21.94 -5.02
N LEU A 152 -15.12 -21.32 -6.17
CA LEU A 152 -15.58 -21.81 -7.48
C LEU A 152 -14.95 -23.17 -7.80
N VAL A 153 -13.64 -23.33 -7.60
CA VAL A 153 -12.92 -24.59 -7.80
C VAL A 153 -13.49 -25.69 -6.91
N ALA A 154 -13.76 -25.39 -5.64
CA ALA A 154 -14.37 -26.32 -4.70
C ALA A 154 -15.80 -26.71 -5.09
N ALA A 155 -16.58 -25.76 -5.64
CA ALA A 155 -17.93 -26.03 -6.13
C ALA A 155 -17.92 -27.02 -7.30
N PHE A 156 -17.04 -26.81 -8.29
CA PHE A 156 -16.88 -27.74 -9.41
C PHE A 156 -16.44 -29.14 -8.98
N LYS A 157 -15.56 -29.24 -7.99
CA LYS A 157 -15.10 -30.54 -7.46
C LYS A 157 -16.19 -31.35 -6.75
N THR A 158 -17.21 -30.69 -6.24
CA THR A 158 -18.25 -31.31 -5.39
C THR A 158 -19.62 -31.31 -6.06
N GLN A 159 -19.71 -30.87 -7.32
CA GLN A 159 -20.98 -30.67 -8.02
C GLN A 159 -21.80 -31.96 -8.22
N GLU A 160 -21.14 -33.11 -8.29
CA GLU A 160 -21.80 -34.40 -8.53
C GLU A 160 -22.37 -35.02 -7.24
N GLU A 161 -21.93 -34.55 -6.07
CA GLU A 161 -22.33 -35.09 -4.78
C GLU A 161 -22.95 -33.98 -3.91
N PRO A 162 -24.29 -33.86 -3.88
CA PRO A 162 -24.98 -32.80 -3.14
C PRO A 162 -24.62 -32.71 -1.65
N ALA A 163 -24.19 -33.83 -1.05
CA ALA A 163 -23.74 -33.90 0.34
C ALA A 163 -22.49 -33.03 0.61
N HIS A 164 -21.67 -32.76 -0.40
CA HIS A 164 -20.41 -32.01 -0.28
C HIS A 164 -20.52 -30.53 -0.70
N LEU A 165 -21.68 -30.10 -1.21
CA LEU A 165 -21.91 -28.71 -1.64
C LEU A 165 -21.93 -27.69 -0.49
N LEU A 166 -22.03 -28.14 0.76
CA LEU A 166 -22.04 -27.24 1.91
C LEU A 166 -20.70 -26.52 2.10
N TYR A 167 -19.57 -27.20 1.81
CA TYR A 167 -18.24 -26.60 1.92
C TYR A 167 -18.04 -25.41 0.97
N PRO A 168 -18.22 -25.53 -0.36
CA PRO A 168 -18.10 -24.39 -1.27
C PRO A 168 -19.17 -23.33 -1.00
N ALA A 169 -20.40 -23.70 -0.61
CA ALA A 169 -21.42 -22.72 -0.23
C ALA A 169 -21.01 -21.89 1.00
N ALA A 170 -20.42 -22.53 2.01
CA ALA A 170 -19.87 -21.84 3.18
C ALA A 170 -18.70 -20.93 2.80
N LEU A 171 -17.82 -21.38 1.89
CA LEU A 171 -16.69 -20.57 1.42
C LEU A 171 -17.16 -19.32 0.64
N VAL A 172 -18.14 -19.47 -0.27
CA VAL A 172 -18.79 -18.32 -0.95
C VAL A 172 -19.45 -17.38 0.07
N SER A 173 -20.13 -17.93 1.07
CA SER A 173 -20.77 -17.13 2.12
C SER A 173 -19.74 -16.34 2.94
N ALA A 174 -18.62 -16.96 3.29
CA ALA A 174 -17.50 -16.32 3.99
C ALA A 174 -16.89 -15.18 3.16
N VAL A 175 -16.72 -15.38 1.85
CA VAL A 175 -16.28 -14.32 0.92
C VAL A 175 -17.29 -13.16 0.90
N GLY A 176 -18.59 -13.45 0.88
CA GLY A 176 -19.65 -12.44 0.98
C GLY A 176 -19.57 -11.63 2.28
N VAL A 177 -19.37 -12.30 3.42
CA VAL A 177 -19.19 -11.64 4.72
C VAL A 177 -17.93 -10.78 4.74
N LEU A 178 -16.81 -11.25 4.18
CA LEU A 178 -15.57 -10.47 4.04
C LEU A 178 -15.79 -9.20 3.20
N LEU A 179 -16.52 -9.30 2.09
CA LEU A 179 -16.87 -8.15 1.25
C LEU A 179 -17.77 -7.15 1.98
N LEU A 180 -18.77 -7.63 2.73
CA LEU A 180 -19.62 -6.76 3.56
C LEU A 180 -18.81 -6.06 4.65
N GLY A 181 -17.92 -6.79 5.34
CA GLY A 181 -17.01 -6.23 6.33
C GLY A 181 -16.07 -5.19 5.73
N TRP A 182 -15.55 -5.44 4.53
CA TRP A 182 -14.72 -4.47 3.81
C TRP A 182 -15.52 -3.22 3.39
N GLY A 183 -16.73 -3.39 2.88
CA GLY A 183 -17.63 -2.29 2.54
C GLY A 183 -17.96 -1.42 3.76
N ALA A 184 -18.24 -2.06 4.91
CA ALA A 184 -18.44 -1.38 6.18
C ALA A 184 -17.16 -0.66 6.65
N PHE A 185 -15.99 -1.29 6.54
CA PHE A 185 -14.71 -0.67 6.85
C PHE A 185 -14.47 0.58 6.01
N ILE A 186 -14.70 0.54 4.69
CA ILE A 186 -14.59 1.71 3.82
C ILE A 186 -15.56 2.80 4.26
N HIS A 187 -16.82 2.45 4.52
CA HIS A 187 -17.85 3.40 4.92
C HIS A 187 -17.50 4.12 6.23
N LEU A 188 -17.08 3.38 7.26
CA LEU A 188 -16.68 3.93 8.56
C LEU A 188 -15.41 4.77 8.48
N ASN A 189 -14.50 4.44 7.57
CA ASN A 189 -13.26 5.20 7.41
C ASN A 189 -13.43 6.48 6.56
N ARG A 190 -14.57 6.66 5.88
CA ARG A 190 -14.87 7.87 5.10
C ARG A 190 -14.92 9.13 5.98
N SER A 191 -15.37 9.00 7.23
CA SER A 191 -15.41 10.14 8.18
C SER A 191 -14.01 10.62 8.60
N ALA A 192 -12.97 9.79 8.48
CA ALA A 192 -11.60 10.20 8.76
C ALA A 192 -11.00 11.09 7.66
N GLU A 193 -11.51 11.02 6.41
CA GLU A 193 -11.09 11.90 5.31
C GLU A 193 -11.67 13.32 5.43
N GLU A 194 -12.77 13.49 6.17
CA GLU A 194 -13.41 14.80 6.40
C GLU A 194 -12.70 15.64 7.49
N LEU A 195 -11.80 15.03 8.27
CA LEU A 195 -11.06 15.67 9.36
C LEU A 195 -9.68 16.24 8.96
N GLU A 196 -9.15 15.91 7.77
CA GLU A 196 -7.88 16.45 7.23
C GLU A 196 -8.06 17.04 5.80
N PRO A 197 -8.78 18.16 5.64
CA PRO A 197 -8.99 18.80 4.33
C PRO A 197 -7.68 19.24 3.64
N GLU A 198 -6.61 19.50 4.39
CA GLU A 198 -5.34 20.02 3.87
C GLU A 198 -4.49 18.97 3.11
N ALA A 199 -4.63 17.68 3.42
CA ALA A 199 -3.90 16.61 2.73
C ALA A 199 -4.50 16.27 1.35
N MET A 200 -5.82 16.48 1.16
CA MET A 200 -6.49 16.29 -0.13
C MET A 200 -6.17 17.41 -1.15
N GLU A 201 -5.94 18.65 -0.69
CA GLU A 201 -5.54 19.76 -1.59
C GLU A 201 -4.14 19.55 -2.18
N GLN A 202 -3.20 19.03 -1.39
CA GLN A 202 -1.83 18.76 -1.88
C GLN A 202 -1.81 17.64 -2.93
N ALA A 203 -2.55 16.56 -2.73
CA ALA A 203 -2.65 15.47 -3.71
C ALA A 203 -3.30 15.91 -5.04
N LYS A 204 -4.33 16.76 -4.99
CA LYS A 204 -4.93 17.35 -6.22
C LYS A 204 -3.99 18.34 -6.92
N GLY A 205 -3.08 18.98 -6.17
CA GLY A 205 -2.07 19.89 -6.72
C GLY A 205 -0.92 19.20 -7.44
N GLU A 206 -0.55 17.98 -7.02
CA GLU A 206 0.51 17.18 -7.65
C GLU A 206 0.08 16.58 -9.00
N ASP A 207 -1.17 16.10 -9.12
CA ASP A 207 -1.72 15.58 -10.38
C ASP A 207 -1.79 16.65 -11.50
N HIS A 208 -1.93 17.93 -11.14
CA HIS A 208 -2.00 19.04 -12.11
C HIS A 208 -0.65 19.40 -12.73
N LYS A 209 0.47 18.97 -12.14
CA LYS A 209 1.82 19.22 -12.67
C LYS A 209 2.26 18.18 -13.69
N VAL A 210 1.75 16.95 -13.61
CA VAL A 210 2.13 15.85 -14.51
C VAL A 210 1.46 15.97 -15.88
N ASN A 211 0.35 16.70 -16.00
CA ASN A 211 -0.36 16.90 -17.27
C ASN A 211 0.10 18.15 -18.05
N LYS A 212 1.22 18.77 -17.63
CA LYS A 212 1.73 20.02 -18.21
C LYS A 212 3.14 19.91 -18.81
N ASP A 213 3.73 18.71 -18.75
CA ASP A 213 4.98 18.34 -19.43
C ASP A 213 4.67 17.32 -20.54
#